data_AF-A0A923UZV7-F1
#
_entry.id   AF-A0A923UZV7-F1
#
_cell.length_a   1.000
_cell.length_b   1.000
_cell.length_c   1.000
_cell.angle_alpha   90.00
_cell.angle_beta   90.00
_cell.angle_gamma   90.00
#
_symmetry.space_group_name_H-M   'P 1'
#
loop_
_entity.id
_entity.type
_entity.pdbx_description
1 polymer ?
#
loop_
_entity_poly.entity_id
_entity_poly.type
_entity_poly.pdbx_seq_one_letter_code
_entity_poly.pdbx_strand_id
1 'polypeptide(L)'
;YPDLAFDFAVAHRTDVDARVDANSRSRFYPSLANTSADATMVAKVDAYARAHLAEGSRRDAETAKAEIAFRIKVRAARLTEVDAWLPRS
;
A
#
# COMPACT_ATOMS: atom_id res chain seq x y z
N TYR A 1 -6.52 -2.03 9.41
CA TYR A 1 -5.23 -2.75 9.38
C TYR A 1 -4.87 -3.11 7.95
N PRO A 2 -4.30 -2.16 7.17
CA PRO A 2 -3.98 -2.39 5.76
C PRO A 2 -2.96 -3.52 5.55
N ASP A 3 -1.97 -3.64 6.45
CA ASP A 3 -0.99 -4.73 6.44
C ASP A 3 -1.63 -6.12 6.55
N LEU A 4 -2.50 -6.33 7.53
CA LEU A 4 -3.17 -7.62 7.70
C LEU A 4 -4.03 -7.99 6.49
N ALA A 5 -4.75 -7.01 5.92
CA ALA A 5 -5.61 -7.24 4.76
C ALA A 5 -4.80 -7.61 3.52
N PHE A 6 -3.70 -6.89 3.27
CA PHE A 6 -2.79 -7.17 2.17
C PHE A 6 -2.11 -8.53 2.33
N ASP A 7 -1.51 -8.79 3.49
CA ASP A 7 -0.79 -10.03 3.77
C ASP A 7 -1.71 -11.25 3.66
N PHE A 8 -2.94 -11.16 4.19
CA PHE A 8 -3.96 -12.21 4.04
C PHE A 8 -4.31 -12.45 2.57
N ALA A 9 -4.60 -11.38 1.81
CA ALA A 9 -4.99 -11.51 0.42
C ALA A 9 -3.87 -12.15 -0.42
N VAL A 10 -2.60 -11.77 -0.21
CA VAL A 10 -1.45 -12.35 -0.91
C VAL A 10 -1.23 -13.81 -0.51
N ALA A 11 -1.36 -14.15 0.78
CA ALA A 11 -1.23 -15.53 1.25
C ALA A 11 -2.30 -16.47 0.66
N HIS A 12 -3.50 -15.94 0.44
CA HIS A 12 -4.63 -16.68 -0.13
C HIS A 12 -4.92 -16.30 -1.60
N ARG A 13 -3.90 -15.83 -2.33
CA ARG A 13 -4.04 -15.25 -3.67
C ARG A 13 -4.83 -16.15 -4.62
N THR A 14 -4.58 -17.45 -4.62
CA THR A 14 -5.27 -18.39 -5.53
C THR A 14 -6.79 -18.39 -5.32
N ASP A 15 -7.24 -18.39 -4.07
CA ASP A 15 -8.67 -18.37 -3.72
C ASP A 15 -9.28 -16.98 -3.94
N VAL A 16 -8.52 -15.92 -3.67
CA VAL A 16 -8.93 -14.53 -3.91
C VAL A 16 -9.08 -14.28 -5.42
N ASP A 17 -8.10 -14.71 -6.21
CA ASP A 17 -8.08 -14.57 -7.67
C ASP A 17 -9.22 -15.35 -8.33
N ALA A 18 -9.71 -16.44 -7.72
CA ALA A 18 -10.90 -17.15 -8.21
C ALA A 18 -12.20 -16.35 -8.00
N ARG A 19 -12.21 -15.39 -7.08
CA ARG A 19 -13.37 -14.54 -6.74
C ARG A 19 -13.29 -13.14 -7.34
N VAL A 20 -12.08 -12.66 -7.62
CA VAL A 20 -11.82 -11.35 -8.25
C VAL A 20 -11.57 -11.56 -9.74
N ASP A 21 -12.36 -10.87 -10.59
CA ASP A 21 -12.19 -10.97 -12.03
C ASP A 21 -10.76 -10.59 -12.45
N ALA A 22 -10.26 -11.24 -13.50
CA ALA A 22 -8.85 -11.12 -13.91
C ALA A 22 -8.43 -9.67 -14.24
N ASN A 23 -9.37 -8.84 -14.71
CA ASN A 23 -9.10 -7.45 -15.07
C ASN A 23 -9.04 -6.52 -13.84
N SER A 24 -9.64 -6.91 -12.71
CA SER A 24 -9.60 -6.14 -11.46
C SER A 24 -8.42 -6.47 -10.55
N ARG A 25 -7.68 -7.55 -10.80
CA ARG A 25 -6.56 -8.00 -9.93
C ARG A 25 -5.41 -7.00 -9.85
N SER A 26 -5.17 -6.23 -10.92
CA SER A 26 -4.14 -5.18 -10.90
C SER A 26 -4.48 -4.05 -9.92
N ARG A 27 -5.77 -3.83 -9.64
CA ARG A 27 -6.28 -2.78 -8.75
C ARG A 27 -6.56 -3.28 -7.34
N PHE A 28 -7.04 -4.51 -7.23
CA PHE A 28 -7.53 -5.06 -5.97
C PHE A 28 -6.45 -5.05 -4.89
N TYR A 29 -5.30 -5.68 -5.13
CA TYR A 29 -4.24 -5.78 -4.12
C TYR A 29 -3.62 -4.41 -3.77
N PRO A 30 -3.27 -3.54 -4.74
CA PRO A 30 -2.83 -2.18 -4.41
C PRO A 30 -3.83 -1.38 -3.59
N SER A 31 -5.14 -1.56 -3.81
CA SER A 31 -6.18 -0.85 -3.05
C SER A 31 -6.19 -1.20 -1.56
N LEU A 32 -5.87 -2.45 -1.21
CA LEU A 32 -5.77 -2.91 0.18
C LEU A 32 -4.61 -2.22 0.92
N ALA A 33 -3.52 -1.93 0.20
CA ALA A 33 -2.34 -1.28 0.74
C ALA A 33 -2.49 0.24 0.89
N ASN A 34 -3.39 0.87 0.13
CA ASN A 34 -3.38 2.32 -0.11
C ASN A 34 -3.60 3.21 1.14
N THR A 35 -4.21 2.65 2.19
CA THR A 35 -4.41 3.36 3.46
C THR A 35 -3.25 3.19 4.44
N SER A 36 -2.21 2.42 4.09
CA SER A 36 -1.03 2.22 4.91
C SER A 36 -0.20 3.50 5.03
N ALA A 37 0.48 3.60 6.17
CA ALA A 37 1.50 4.60 6.44
C ALA A 37 2.78 3.93 6.98
N ASP A 38 2.97 2.65 6.65
CA ASP A 38 4.16 1.89 6.96
C ASP A 38 5.08 1.86 5.73
N ALA A 39 6.36 2.19 5.91
CA ALA A 39 7.36 2.17 4.84
C ALA A 39 7.57 0.75 4.29
N THR A 40 7.39 -0.29 5.10
CA THR A 40 7.52 -1.69 4.69
C THR A 40 6.44 -2.08 3.68
N MET A 41 5.25 -1.44 3.72
CA MET A 41 4.18 -1.69 2.75
C MET A 41 4.58 -1.34 1.32
N VAL A 42 5.43 -0.32 1.12
CA VAL A 42 5.96 0.03 -0.22
C VAL A 42 6.71 -1.14 -0.83
N ALA A 43 7.56 -1.81 -0.03
CA ALA A 43 8.32 -2.97 -0.48
C ALA A 43 7.43 -4.19 -0.74
N LYS A 44 6.41 -4.43 0.11
CA LYS A 44 5.43 -5.51 -0.08
C LYS A 44 4.64 -5.34 -1.39
N VAL A 45 4.17 -4.13 -1.69
CA VAL A 45 3.44 -3.83 -2.93
C VAL A 45 4.34 -4.03 -4.16
N ASP A 46 5.61 -3.58 -4.10
CA ASP A 46 6.57 -3.78 -5.18
C ASP A 46 6.86 -5.27 -5.43
N ALA A 47 7.07 -6.05 -4.37
CA ALA A 47 7.30 -7.49 -4.46
C ALA A 47 6.09 -8.22 -5.08
N TYR A 48 4.87 -7.91 -4.63
CA TYR A 48 3.65 -8.46 -5.22
C TYR A 48 3.54 -8.12 -6.72
N ALA A 49 3.72 -6.85 -7.09
CA ALA A 49 3.57 -6.40 -8.47
C ALA A 49 4.59 -7.07 -9.40
N ARG A 50 5.85 -7.24 -8.94
CA ARG A 50 6.90 -7.95 -9.69
C ARG A 50 6.59 -9.42 -9.87
N ALA A 51 6.07 -10.08 -8.84
CA ALA A 51 5.82 -11.51 -8.84
C ALA A 51 4.55 -11.91 -9.60
N HIS A 52 3.53 -11.05 -9.63
CA HIS A 52 2.18 -11.47 -10.04
C HIS A 52 1.54 -10.62 -11.14
N LEU A 53 2.10 -9.46 -11.48
CA LEU A 53 1.56 -8.59 -12.53
C LEU A 53 2.53 -8.49 -13.71
N ALA A 54 1.97 -8.53 -14.92
CA ALA A 54 2.67 -8.14 -16.13
C ALA A 54 3.10 -6.67 -16.03
N GLU A 55 4.22 -6.30 -16.65
CA GLU A 55 4.82 -4.96 -16.53
C GLU A 55 3.82 -3.84 -16.85
N GLY A 56 3.07 -3.97 -17.95
CA GLY A 56 2.05 -3.00 -18.36
C GLY A 56 0.86 -2.87 -17.40
N SER A 57 0.68 -3.80 -16.47
CA SER A 57 -0.42 -3.83 -15.49
C SER A 57 -0.01 -3.32 -14.11
N ARG A 58 1.22 -2.82 -13.93
CA ARG A 58 1.75 -2.38 -12.61
C ARG A 58 1.38 -0.95 -12.21
N ARG A 59 0.71 -0.20 -13.09
CA ARG A 59 0.40 1.23 -12.85
C ARG A 59 -0.29 1.49 -11.52
N ASP A 60 -1.28 0.66 -11.16
CA ASP A 60 -2.02 0.84 -9.91
C ASP A 60 -1.16 0.54 -8.67
N ALA A 61 -0.21 -0.40 -8.77
CA ALA A 61 0.77 -0.67 -7.72
C ALA A 61 1.74 0.49 -7.54
N GLU A 62 2.23 1.09 -8.64
CA GLU A 62 3.09 2.27 -8.58
C GLU A 62 2.36 3.47 -7.96
N THR A 63 1.09 3.69 -8.30
CA THR A 63 0.26 4.72 -7.67
C THR A 63 0.13 4.49 -6.15
N ALA A 64 -0.21 3.28 -5.72
CA ALA A 64 -0.35 2.97 -4.30
C ALA A 64 0.98 3.17 -3.53
N LYS A 65 2.11 2.75 -4.11
CA LYS A 65 3.46 3.00 -3.55
C LYS A 65 3.72 4.50 -3.34
N ALA A 66 3.39 5.33 -4.33
CA ALA A 66 3.55 6.77 -4.26
C ALA A 66 2.64 7.41 -3.20
N GLU A 67 1.37 6.98 -3.11
CA GLU A 67 0.42 7.47 -2.12
C GLU A 67 0.83 7.11 -0.68
N ILE A 68 1.31 5.89 -0.43
CA ILE A 68 1.85 5.46 0.87
C ILE A 68 3.06 6.33 1.23
N ALA A 69 4.02 6.48 0.31
CA ALA A 69 5.22 7.28 0.54
C ALA A 69 4.89 8.74 0.84
N PHE A 70 3.91 9.31 0.14
CA PHE A 70 3.41 10.66 0.40
C PHE A 70 2.77 10.76 1.79
N ARG A 71 1.92 9.80 2.17
CA ARG A 71 1.27 9.77 3.48
C ARG A 71 2.26 9.71 4.63
N ILE A 72 3.33 8.92 4.51
CA ILE A 72 4.42 8.84 5.48
C ILE A 72 5.05 10.22 5.67
N LYS A 73 5.41 10.90 4.56
CA LYS A 73 5.99 12.25 4.60
C LYS A 73 5.07 13.26 5.28
N VAL A 74 3.80 13.29 4.92
CA VAL A 74 2.80 14.20 5.51
C VAL A 74 2.66 13.95 7.01
N ARG A 75 2.63 12.69 7.45
CA ARG A 75 2.55 12.38 8.89
C ARG A 75 3.79 12.83 9.64
N ALA A 76 4.99 12.58 9.09
CA ALA A 76 6.23 13.03 9.70
C ALA A 76 6.28 14.57 9.83
N ALA A 77 5.89 15.30 8.78
CA ALA A 77 5.84 16.76 8.81
C ALA A 77 4.85 17.29 9.86
N ARG A 78 3.64 16.73 9.91
CA ARG A 78 2.61 17.14 10.89
C ARG A 78 3.03 16.88 12.33
N LEU A 79 3.75 15.78 12.61
CA LEU A 79 4.26 15.51 13.97
C LEU A 79 5.25 16.60 14.39
N THR A 80 6.19 16.97 13.52
CA THR A 80 7.13 18.07 13.77
C THR A 80 6.43 19.41 14.00
N GLU A 81 5.39 19.72 13.22
CA GLU A 81 4.62 20.97 13.37
C GLU A 81 3.85 21.03 14.70
N VAL A 82 3.27 19.91 15.14
CA VAL A 82 2.57 19.82 16.43
C VAL A 82 3.54 20.00 17.59
N ASP A 83 4.71 19.33 17.54
CA ASP A 83 5.75 19.46 18.56
C ASP A 83 6.27 20.91 18.66
N ALA A 84 6.31 21.65 17.55
CA ALA A 84 6.74 23.04 17.51
C ALA A 84 5.75 24.02 18.17
N TRP A 85 4.47 23.68 18.25
CA TRP A 85 3.42 24.54 18.82
C TRP A 85 3.12 24.24 20.30
N LEU A 86 3.49 23.05 20.80
CA LEU A 86 3.32 22.71 22.22
C LEU A 86 4.33 23.50 23.09
N PRO A 87 3.87 24.30 24.06
CA PRO A 87 4.78 24.94 25.00
C PRO A 87 5.48 23.84 25.82
N ARG A 88 6.82 23.89 25.89
CA ARG A 88 7.60 23.05 26.82
C ARG A 88 7.18 23.42 28.24
N SER A 89 6.41 22.55 28.90
CA SER A 89 6.08 22.62 30.33
C SER A 89 7.26 22.17 31.18
#